data_AF-A0A1G1L863-F1
#
_entry.id   AF-A0A1G1L863-F1
#
_cell.length_a   1.000
_cell.length_b   1.000
_cell.length_c   1.000
_cell.angle_alpha   90.00
_cell.angle_beta   90.00
_cell.angle_gamma   90.00
#
_symmetry.space_group_name_H-M   'P 1'
#
loop_
_entity.id
_entity.type
_entity.pdbx_description
1 polymer ?
#
loop_
_entity_poly.entity_id
_entity_poly.type
_entity_poly.pdbx_seq_one_letter_code
_entity_poly.pdbx_strand_id
1 'polypeptide(L)'
;MNKKLTHQKLLDSIKKHLPEIKHLLNAVNSHWDYEDPIYRYYHGSFKSYRIQDSTLSMVDLFKGIYNVPLNERFMNIVKNGTNKRWKESDNKNWEKVNRPMLEAYFHARFFLEMMYKYGKRFKNAPELLPSGWAALLYLYNMR
;
A
#
# COMPACT_ATOMS: atom_id res chain seq x y z
N MET A 1 -1.61 -26.86 -4.34
CA MET A 1 -2.76 -26.25 -3.61
C MET A 1 -3.78 -25.78 -4.65
N ASN A 2 -5.09 -26.01 -4.46
CA ASN A 2 -6.11 -25.60 -5.43
C ASN A 2 -6.19 -24.05 -5.49
N LYS A 3 -5.93 -23.45 -6.66
CA LYS A 3 -5.91 -21.98 -6.85
C LYS A 3 -7.20 -21.30 -6.37
N LYS A 4 -8.36 -21.91 -6.61
CA LYS A 4 -9.66 -21.38 -6.16
C LYS A 4 -9.75 -21.33 -4.64
N LEU A 5 -9.26 -22.37 -3.96
CA LEU A 5 -9.21 -22.41 -2.50
C LEU A 5 -8.23 -21.37 -1.94
N THR A 6 -7.08 -21.16 -2.58
CA THR A 6 -6.11 -20.14 -2.16
C THR A 6 -6.69 -18.72 -2.30
N HIS A 7 -7.35 -18.42 -3.42
CA HIS A 7 -7.99 -17.11 -3.60
C HIS A 7 -9.11 -16.87 -2.58
N GLN A 8 -9.89 -17.91 -2.25
CA GLN A 8 -10.92 -17.83 -1.23
C GLN A 8 -10.32 -17.55 0.15
N LYS A 9 -9.25 -18.24 0.53
CA LYS A 9 -8.55 -18.00 1.80
C LYS A 9 -8.03 -16.56 1.92
N LEU A 10 -7.50 -15.99 0.84
CA LEU A 10 -7.09 -14.59 0.83
C LEU A 10 -8.30 -13.66 1.04
N LEU A 11 -9.40 -13.88 0.31
CA LEU A 11 -10.61 -13.07 0.45
C LEU A 11 -11.17 -13.13 1.88
N ASP A 12 -11.24 -14.33 2.46
CA ASP A 12 -11.73 -14.53 3.83
C ASP A 12 -10.84 -13.79 4.83
N SER A 13 -9.52 -13.80 4.62
CA SER A 13 -8.60 -13.06 5.49
C SER A 13 -8.74 -11.55 5.34
N ILE A 14 -8.88 -11.03 4.12
CA ILE A 14 -9.18 -9.62 3.87
C ILE A 14 -10.49 -9.22 4.58
N LYS A 15 -11.52 -10.07 4.51
CA LYS A 15 -12.83 -9.81 5.15
C LYS A 15 -12.74 -9.74 6.67
N LYS A 16 -11.91 -10.59 7.29
CA LYS A 16 -11.64 -10.53 8.72
C LYS A 16 -10.99 -9.21 9.14
N HIS A 17 -10.15 -8.64 8.28
CA HIS A 17 -9.45 -7.38 8.54
C HIS A 17 -10.16 -6.12 8.00
N LEU A 18 -11.42 -6.22 7.56
CA LEU A 18 -12.13 -5.09 6.97
C LEU A 18 -12.24 -3.86 7.88
N PRO A 19 -12.49 -3.99 9.20
CA PRO A 19 -12.49 -2.85 10.11
C PRO A 19 -11.15 -2.11 10.13
N GLU A 20 -10.04 -2.84 10.22
CA GLU A 20 -8.68 -2.31 10.25
C GLU A 20 -8.31 -1.67 8.91
N ILE A 21 -8.61 -2.35 7.80
CA ILE A 21 -8.42 -1.84 6.44
C ILE A 21 -9.19 -0.51 6.27
N LYS A 22 -10.45 -0.45 6.70
CA LYS A 22 -11.27 0.77 6.60
C LYS A 22 -10.69 1.90 7.44
N HIS A 23 -10.29 1.60 8.67
CA HIS A 23 -9.71 2.58 9.58
C HIS A 23 -8.43 3.16 8.99
N LEU A 24 -7.50 2.30 8.55
CA LEU A 24 -6.26 2.73 7.93
C LEU A 24 -6.52 3.48 6.62
N LEU A 25 -7.47 3.05 5.79
CA LEU A 25 -7.82 3.74 4.56
C LEU A 25 -8.33 5.16 4.83
N ASN A 26 -9.09 5.38 5.90
CA ASN A 26 -9.50 6.73 6.30
C ASN A 26 -8.30 7.56 6.77
N ALA A 27 -7.42 6.99 7.59
CA ALA A 27 -6.22 7.67 8.09
C ALA A 27 -5.32 8.12 6.93
N VAL A 28 -4.95 7.21 6.03
CA VAL A 28 -4.11 7.53 4.87
C VAL A 28 -4.84 8.36 3.80
N ASN A 29 -6.11 8.72 3.98
CA ASN A 29 -6.77 9.72 3.12
C ASN A 29 -7.00 11.05 3.85
N SER A 30 -6.43 11.22 5.05
CA SER A 30 -6.61 12.40 5.87
C SER A 30 -5.77 13.58 5.37
N HIS A 31 -6.11 14.77 5.88
CA HIS A 31 -5.30 15.97 5.67
C HIS A 31 -3.82 15.76 6.02
N TRP A 32 -3.53 15.08 7.14
CA TRP A 32 -2.17 14.95 7.66
C TRP A 32 -1.35 13.87 6.96
N ASP A 33 -1.98 12.80 6.48
CA ASP A 33 -1.28 11.65 5.90
C ASP A 33 -1.27 11.64 4.37
N TYR A 34 -2.15 12.44 3.74
CA TYR A 34 -2.25 12.54 2.28
C TYR A 34 -1.99 13.97 1.79
N GLU A 35 -2.83 14.93 2.21
CA GLU A 35 -2.82 16.27 1.63
C GLU A 35 -1.54 17.06 1.98
N ASP A 36 -1.21 17.20 3.28
CA ASP A 36 -0.02 17.94 3.73
C ASP A 36 1.26 17.33 3.14
N PRO A 37 1.60 16.03 3.28
CA PRO A 37 2.88 15.53 2.78
C PRO A 37 3.04 15.66 1.26
N ILE A 38 1.95 15.54 0.47
CA ILE A 38 2.00 15.74 -0.98
C ILE A 38 2.16 17.22 -1.32
N TYR A 39 1.42 18.11 -0.67
CA TYR A 39 1.64 19.54 -0.82
C TYR A 39 3.08 19.93 -0.44
N ARG A 40 3.63 19.37 0.65
CA ARG A 40 5.00 19.63 1.12
C ARG A 40 6.04 19.18 0.12
N TYR A 41 5.76 18.15 -0.68
CA TYR A 41 6.61 17.78 -1.80
C TYR A 41 6.75 18.94 -2.81
N TYR A 42 5.65 19.57 -3.22
CA TYR A 42 5.69 20.72 -4.14
C TYR A 42 6.30 21.97 -3.51
N HIS A 43 6.10 22.14 -2.20
CA HIS A 43 6.71 23.24 -1.44
C HIS A 43 8.24 23.03 -1.22
N GLY A 44 8.78 21.83 -1.38
CA GLY A 44 10.18 21.55 -1.04
C GLY A 44 10.46 21.46 0.47
N SER A 45 9.46 21.05 1.26
CA SER A 45 9.59 20.96 2.72
C SER A 45 9.89 19.53 3.17
N PHE A 46 10.86 19.35 4.07
CA PHE A 46 11.24 18.06 4.66
C PHE A 46 10.05 17.29 5.29
N LYS A 47 8.94 17.96 5.59
CA LYS A 47 7.70 17.32 6.08
C LYS A 47 7.12 16.30 5.09
N SER A 48 7.46 16.37 3.80
CA SER A 48 7.09 15.33 2.81
C SER A 48 7.57 13.93 3.21
N TYR A 49 8.66 13.83 3.99
CA TYR A 49 9.23 12.56 4.44
C TYR A 49 8.28 11.78 5.35
N ARG A 50 7.30 12.45 5.97
CA ARG A 50 6.29 11.81 6.84
C ARG A 50 5.39 10.83 6.09
N ILE A 51 5.28 10.96 4.76
CA ILE A 51 4.47 10.04 3.94
C ILE A 51 4.93 8.58 4.03
N GLN A 52 6.19 8.37 4.42
CA GLN A 52 6.78 7.05 4.62
C GLN A 52 6.09 6.27 5.75
N ASP A 53 5.60 6.96 6.78
CA ASP A 53 4.97 6.34 7.95
C ASP A 53 3.64 5.66 7.55
N SER A 54 2.86 6.33 6.68
CA SER A 54 1.66 5.76 6.06
C SER A 54 1.99 4.57 5.16
N THR A 55 3.06 4.65 4.37
CA THR A 55 3.54 3.53 3.55
C THR A 55 3.85 2.30 4.41
N LEU A 56 4.61 2.48 5.48
CA LEU A 56 5.01 1.39 6.38
C LEU A 56 3.80 0.79 7.09
N SER A 57 2.87 1.63 7.58
CA SER A 57 1.62 1.16 8.21
C SER A 57 0.77 0.30 7.28
N MET A 58 0.67 0.66 6.00
CA MET A 58 -0.03 -0.14 4.99
C MET A 58 0.69 -1.48 4.73
N VAL A 59 2.01 -1.45 4.57
CA VAL A 59 2.82 -2.66 4.34
C VAL A 59 2.73 -3.63 5.50
N ASP A 60 2.73 -3.14 6.74
CA ASP A 60 2.61 -3.99 7.93
C ASP A 60 1.21 -4.60 8.05
N LEU A 61 0.14 -3.86 7.70
CA LEU A 61 -1.19 -4.44 7.56
C LEU A 61 -1.22 -5.55 6.50
N PHE A 62 -0.58 -5.35 5.34
CA PHE A 62 -0.56 -6.37 4.28
C PHE A 62 0.12 -7.67 4.74
N LYS A 63 1.25 -7.56 5.46
CA LYS A 63 1.92 -8.73 6.05
C LYS A 63 1.02 -9.43 7.09
N GLY A 64 0.23 -8.66 7.85
CA GLY A 64 -0.71 -9.20 8.84
C GLY A 64 -1.93 -9.90 8.23
N ILE A 65 -2.39 -9.46 7.05
CA ILE A 65 -3.57 -10.05 6.39
C ILE A 65 -3.31 -11.47 5.93
N TYR A 66 -2.16 -11.78 5.33
CA TYR A 66 -1.87 -13.12 4.86
C TYR A 66 -0.38 -13.41 4.95
N ASN A 67 -0.01 -14.42 5.74
CA ASN A 67 1.37 -14.73 6.09
C ASN A 67 2.13 -15.45 4.95
N VAL A 68 2.37 -14.70 3.87
CA VAL A 68 3.24 -15.07 2.75
C VAL A 68 4.11 -13.87 2.37
N PRO A 69 5.27 -14.09 1.75
CA PRO A 69 6.05 -12.98 1.20
C PRO A 69 5.21 -12.15 0.22
N LEU A 70 5.25 -10.83 0.39
CA LEU A 70 4.67 -9.89 -0.58
C LEU A 70 5.51 -9.88 -1.87
N ASN A 71 4.91 -9.39 -2.95
CA ASN A 71 5.53 -9.31 -4.25
C ASN A 71 6.87 -8.55 -4.22
N GLU A 72 7.91 -9.14 -4.81
CA GLU A 72 9.27 -8.57 -4.77
C GLU A 72 9.35 -7.19 -5.44
N ARG A 73 8.64 -6.98 -6.57
CA ARG A 73 8.64 -5.68 -7.25
C ARG A 73 8.01 -4.60 -6.38
N PHE A 74 6.91 -4.92 -5.71
CA PHE A 74 6.29 -4.01 -4.74
C PHE A 74 7.23 -3.74 -3.56
N MET A 75 7.88 -4.77 -3.00
CA MET A 75 8.82 -4.59 -1.89
C MET A 75 10.05 -3.76 -2.28
N ASN A 76 10.51 -3.84 -3.54
CA ASN A 76 11.57 -2.98 -4.06
C ASN A 76 11.15 -1.51 -4.12
N ILE A 77 9.91 -1.23 -4.54
CA ILE A 77 9.33 0.13 -4.49
C ILE A 77 9.31 0.63 -3.03
N VAL A 78 8.80 -0.17 -2.10
CA VAL A 78 8.75 0.18 -0.66
C VAL A 78 10.15 0.45 -0.11
N LYS A 79 11.12 -0.42 -0.40
CA LYS A 79 12.53 -0.26 0.03
C LYS A 79 13.14 1.05 -0.48
N ASN A 80 12.83 1.42 -1.73
CA ASN A 80 13.35 2.65 -2.33
C ASN A 80 12.68 3.90 -1.74
N GLY A 81 11.42 3.81 -1.34
CA GLY A 81 10.61 4.92 -0.85
C GLY A 81 10.51 5.09 0.68
N THR A 82 11.11 4.22 1.49
CA THR A 82 10.98 4.27 2.97
C THR A 82 12.33 4.30 3.68
N ASN A 83 12.31 4.50 5.01
CA ASN A 83 13.49 4.59 5.89
C ASN A 83 14.49 5.69 5.48
N LYS A 84 14.02 6.77 4.86
CA LYS A 84 14.82 7.94 4.52
C LYS A 84 14.81 8.93 5.68
N ARG A 85 15.98 9.46 5.99
CA ARG A 85 16.16 10.59 6.90
C ARG A 85 16.57 11.80 6.08
N TRP A 86 15.87 12.91 6.27
CA TRP A 86 16.17 14.14 5.56
C TRP A 86 17.58 14.63 5.89
N LYS A 87 18.26 15.11 4.86
CA LYS A 87 19.52 15.83 4.93
C LYS A 87 19.42 17.09 4.08
N GLU A 88 20.14 18.13 4.45
CA GLU A 88 20.16 19.38 3.70
C GLU A 88 20.58 19.19 2.23
N SER A 89 21.49 18.24 1.96
CA SER A 89 21.91 17.86 0.61
C SER A 89 20.78 17.37 -0.30
N ASP A 90 19.69 16.88 0.29
CA ASP A 90 18.55 16.34 -0.45
C ASP A 90 17.80 17.46 -1.18
N ASN A 91 17.89 18.70 -0.72
CA ASN A 91 17.26 19.86 -1.37
C ASN A 91 17.82 20.08 -2.79
N LYS A 92 19.10 19.79 -3.02
CA LYS A 92 19.73 19.87 -4.36
C LYS A 92 19.28 18.74 -5.29
N ASN A 93 18.75 17.65 -4.73
CA ASN A 93 18.32 16.46 -5.46
C ASN A 93 16.84 16.14 -5.16
N TRP A 94 16.02 17.17 -4.91
CA TRP A 94 14.72 17.03 -4.26
C TRP A 94 13.84 15.97 -4.91
N GLU A 95 13.69 16.03 -6.23
CA GLU A 95 12.89 15.09 -6.99
C GLU A 95 13.42 13.67 -6.90
N LYS A 96 14.73 13.48 -7.07
CA LYS A 96 15.38 12.17 -7.03
C LYS A 96 15.18 11.49 -5.67
N VAL A 97 15.20 12.26 -4.60
CA VAL A 97 15.07 11.73 -3.23
C VAL A 97 13.62 11.50 -2.84
N ASN A 98 12.71 12.43 -3.16
CA ASN A 98 11.33 12.39 -2.65
C ASN A 98 10.35 11.62 -3.55
N ARG A 99 10.55 11.59 -4.88
CA ARG A 99 9.63 10.87 -5.79
C ARG A 99 9.45 9.40 -5.41
N PRO A 100 10.50 8.63 -5.03
CA PRO A 100 10.33 7.26 -4.58
C PRO A 100 9.42 7.11 -3.35
N MET A 101 9.39 8.10 -2.45
CA MET A 101 8.51 8.06 -1.27
C MET A 101 7.04 8.18 -1.67
N LEU A 102 6.75 9.09 -2.60
CA LEU A 102 5.40 9.24 -3.17
C LEU A 102 4.98 8.00 -3.95
N GLU A 103 5.87 7.46 -4.78
CA GLU A 103 5.63 6.23 -5.55
C GLU A 103 5.26 5.06 -4.63
N ALA A 104 6.05 4.84 -3.57
CA ALA A 104 5.77 3.78 -2.61
C ALA A 104 4.42 3.98 -1.89
N TYR A 105 4.12 5.21 -1.51
CA TYR A 105 2.84 5.54 -0.89
C TYR A 105 1.66 5.26 -1.82
N PHE A 106 1.71 5.72 -3.08
CA PHE A 106 0.61 5.53 -4.02
C PHE A 106 0.38 4.07 -4.38
N HIS A 107 1.44 3.28 -4.54
CA HIS A 107 1.32 1.84 -4.76
C HIS A 107 0.73 1.12 -3.54
N ALA A 108 1.19 1.45 -2.33
CA ALA A 108 0.62 0.88 -1.10
C ALA A 108 -0.86 1.25 -0.94
N ARG A 109 -1.21 2.54 -1.10
CA ARG A 109 -2.59 3.02 -1.03
C ARG A 109 -3.50 2.36 -2.05
N PHE A 110 -3.03 2.16 -3.28
CA PHE A 110 -3.78 1.41 -4.30
C PHE A 110 -4.15 0.00 -3.81
N PHE A 111 -3.20 -0.74 -3.25
CA PHE A 111 -3.49 -2.09 -2.74
C PHE A 111 -4.46 -2.06 -1.56
N LEU A 112 -4.31 -1.11 -0.63
CA LEU A 112 -5.24 -0.94 0.48
C LEU A 112 -6.67 -0.66 0.00
N GLU A 113 -6.81 0.23 -0.99
CA GLU A 113 -8.09 0.55 -1.61
C GLU A 113 -8.71 -0.69 -2.28
N MET A 114 -7.91 -1.46 -3.03
CA MET A 114 -8.39 -2.68 -3.67
C MET A 114 -8.82 -3.73 -2.64
N MET A 115 -8.08 -3.89 -1.52
CA MET A 115 -8.47 -4.79 -0.44
C MET A 115 -9.83 -4.40 0.14
N TYR A 116 -10.02 -3.11 0.45
CA TYR A 116 -11.30 -2.62 0.98
C TYR A 116 -12.45 -2.83 -0.02
N LYS A 117 -12.24 -2.42 -1.27
CA LYS A 117 -13.22 -2.52 -2.36
C LYS A 117 -13.70 -3.94 -2.57
N TYR A 118 -12.77 -4.89 -2.73
CA TYR A 118 -13.14 -6.28 -3.04
C TYR A 118 -13.54 -7.09 -1.81
N GLY A 119 -12.96 -6.81 -0.64
CA GLY A 119 -13.38 -7.40 0.63
C GLY A 119 -14.85 -7.12 0.94
N LYS A 120 -15.33 -5.90 0.66
CA LYS A 120 -16.75 -5.55 0.80
C LYS A 120 -17.64 -6.13 -0.30
N ARG A 121 -17.15 -6.15 -1.54
CA ARG A 121 -17.97 -6.50 -2.71
C ARG A 121 -18.20 -8.00 -2.85
N PHE A 122 -17.19 -8.83 -2.57
CA PHE A 122 -17.25 -10.24 -2.89
C PHE A 122 -17.76 -11.11 -1.73
N LYS A 123 -18.73 -11.97 -2.05
CA LYS A 123 -19.14 -13.06 -1.16
C LYS A 123 -18.10 -14.18 -1.20
N ASN A 124 -17.70 -14.58 -2.40
CA ASN A 124 -16.70 -15.62 -2.70
C ASN A 124 -15.64 -15.08 -3.67
N ALA A 125 -14.47 -15.70 -3.71
CA ALA A 125 -13.42 -15.37 -4.66
C ALA A 125 -13.96 -15.53 -6.09
N PRO A 126 -13.83 -14.51 -6.95
CA PRO A 126 -14.46 -14.52 -8.26
C PRO A 126 -13.69 -15.43 -9.23
N GLU A 127 -14.40 -16.06 -10.16
CA GLU A 127 -13.80 -16.87 -11.23
C GLU A 127 -13.23 -16.00 -12.34
N LEU A 128 -13.98 -14.99 -12.76
CA LEU A 128 -13.47 -13.89 -13.59
C LEU A 128 -12.70 -12.92 -12.68
N LEU A 129 -11.50 -12.51 -13.10
CA LEU A 129 -10.59 -11.73 -12.26
C LEU A 129 -10.56 -10.25 -12.70
N PRO A 130 -11.36 -9.36 -12.08
CA PRO A 130 -11.18 -7.93 -12.27
C PRO A 130 -9.75 -7.52 -11.95
N SER A 131 -9.19 -6.56 -12.70
CA SER A 131 -7.78 -6.20 -12.61
C SER A 131 -7.32 -5.83 -11.20
N GLY A 132 -8.16 -5.17 -10.40
CA GLY A 132 -7.80 -4.85 -9.03
C GLY A 132 -7.77 -6.07 -8.09
N TRP A 133 -8.61 -7.08 -8.32
CA TRP A 133 -8.51 -8.36 -7.59
C TRP A 133 -7.28 -9.14 -8.06
N ALA A 134 -7.02 -9.17 -9.37
CA ALA A 134 -5.79 -9.75 -9.91
C ALA A 134 -4.53 -9.08 -9.34
N ALA A 135 -4.56 -7.76 -9.12
CA ALA A 135 -3.45 -7.04 -8.49
C ALA A 135 -3.20 -7.50 -7.05
N LEU A 136 -4.26 -7.74 -6.26
CA LEU A 136 -4.12 -8.33 -4.91
C LEU A 136 -3.51 -9.73 -4.95
N LEU A 137 -3.90 -10.55 -5.93
CA LEU A 137 -3.28 -11.86 -6.12
C LEU A 137 -1.79 -11.75 -6.44
N TYR A 138 -1.38 -10.79 -7.27
CA TYR A 138 0.03 -10.52 -7.52
C TYR A 138 0.76 -10.05 -6.26
N LEU A 139 0.14 -9.16 -5.46
CA LEU A 139 0.72 -8.66 -4.21
C LEU A 139 1.11 -9.82 -3.28
N TYR A 140 0.30 -10.88 -3.22
CA TYR A 140 0.57 -12.06 -2.38
C TYR A 140 1.21 -13.24 -3.16
N ASN A 141 1.75 -13.01 -4.35
CA ASN A 141 2.39 -14.03 -5.20
C ASN A 141 1.50 -15.26 -5.48
N MET A 142 0.19 -15.04 -5.61
CA MET A 142 -0.81 -16.08 -5.90
C MET A 142 -1.14 -16.19 -7.39
N ARG A 143 -0.43 -15.43 -8.24
CA ARG A 143 -0.59 -15.41 -9.70
C ARG A 143 0.74 -15.32 -10.40
#